data_AF-A0A7S2DZS5-F1
#
_entry.id   AF-A0A7S2DZS5-F1
#
_cell.length_a   1.000
_cell.length_b   1.000
_cell.length_c   1.000
_cell.angle_alpha   90.00
_cell.angle_beta   90.00
_cell.angle_gamma   90.00
#
_symmetry.space_group_name_H-M   'P 1'
#
loop_
_entity.id
_entity.type
_entity.pdbx_description
1 polymer ?
#
loop_
_entity_poly.entity_id
_entity_poly.type
_entity_poly.pdbx_seq_one_letter_code
_entity_poly.pdbx_strand_id
1 'polypeptide(L)'
;MSADAIHAMFKDCSLGAGNSDFRRHLGLCAADNKYAEPSGQLILALAGAAAVRLFQLTLTFGTKCPAGLFVPSLFIGACLGRCMGVAMQAANSGHSLFPQDVEPGVYSMVGAAAVLGGVCRVTISLVAIMLELTGGMTYIVPFMLAVLIAKMVGDLFSEGIYDLYIVLKGYPFLQEELSTTFQERCCDVM
;
A
#
# COMPACT_ATOMS: atom_id res chain seq x y z
N MET A 1 -13.15 -2.32 -11.22
CA MET A 1 -12.71 -0.95 -10.88
C MET A 1 -11.22 -0.91 -11.15
N SER A 2 -10.85 -0.13 -12.16
CA SER A 2 -9.67 -0.32 -13.01
C SER A 2 -8.39 0.23 -12.38
N ALA A 3 -7.25 -0.34 -12.79
CA ALA A 3 -5.90 0.12 -12.44
C ALA A 3 -5.71 1.63 -12.63
N ASP A 4 -6.51 2.25 -13.49
CA ASP A 4 -6.59 3.70 -13.71
C ASP A 4 -6.81 4.50 -12.42
N ALA A 5 -7.61 3.97 -11.48
CA ALA A 5 -7.87 4.64 -10.21
C ALA A 5 -6.62 4.71 -9.32
N ILE A 6 -5.83 3.63 -9.27
CA ILE A 6 -4.57 3.59 -8.51
C ILE A 6 -3.55 4.50 -9.17
N HIS A 7 -3.43 4.43 -10.50
CA HIS A 7 -2.54 5.29 -11.26
C HIS A 7 -2.92 6.78 -11.13
N ALA A 8 -4.21 7.09 -10.99
CA ALA A 8 -4.68 8.44 -10.70
C ALA A 8 -4.34 8.92 -9.27
N MET A 9 -4.20 8.02 -8.29
CA MET A 9 -3.73 8.37 -6.93
C MET A 9 -2.24 8.74 -6.92
N PHE A 10 -1.46 8.06 -7.75
CA PHE A 10 0.00 8.20 -7.81
C PHE A 10 0.46 9.44 -8.58
N LYS A 11 -0.35 9.94 -9.52
CA LYS A 11 0.01 11.12 -10.31
C LYS A 11 -0.24 12.45 -9.58
N ASP A 12 0.63 13.41 -9.87
CA ASP A 12 0.48 14.79 -9.45
C ASP A 12 -0.43 15.60 -10.36
N CYS A 13 -0.90 16.74 -9.85
CA CYS A 13 -1.82 17.63 -10.56
C CYS A 13 -1.12 18.51 -11.62
N SER A 14 0.23 18.55 -11.65
CA SER A 14 1.01 19.48 -12.48
C SER A 14 1.32 18.99 -13.91
N LEU A 15 1.12 17.70 -14.23
CA LEU A 15 1.48 17.12 -15.53
C LEU A 15 0.25 16.54 -16.28
N GLY A 16 -0.23 17.27 -17.28
CA GLY A 16 -0.94 16.70 -18.44
C GLY A 16 -2.48 16.82 -18.47
N ALA A 17 -2.96 17.53 -19.50
CA ALA A 17 -4.35 17.86 -19.85
C ALA A 17 -5.22 16.68 -20.39
N GLY A 18 -4.87 15.43 -20.09
CA GLY A 18 -5.53 14.25 -20.70
C GLY A 18 -6.48 13.45 -19.80
N ASN A 19 -6.56 13.74 -18.50
CA ASN A 19 -7.45 13.03 -17.57
C ASN A 19 -7.77 13.86 -16.31
N SER A 20 -7.91 15.18 -16.48
CA SER A 20 -8.23 16.11 -15.39
C SER A 20 -9.66 15.94 -14.87
N ASP A 21 -10.60 15.44 -15.70
CA ASP A 21 -12.02 15.33 -15.33
C ASP A 21 -12.25 14.24 -14.29
N PHE A 22 -11.64 13.05 -14.43
CA PHE A 22 -11.77 11.98 -13.43
C PHE A 22 -11.14 12.36 -12.09
N ARG A 23 -10.01 13.07 -12.09
CA ARG A 23 -9.32 13.54 -10.87
C ARG A 23 -10.08 14.66 -10.15
N ARG A 24 -10.71 15.56 -10.90
CA ARG A 24 -11.64 16.58 -10.36
C ARG A 24 -12.92 15.95 -9.81
N HIS A 25 -13.46 14.93 -10.49
CA HIS A 25 -14.63 14.19 -10.02
C HIS A 25 -14.34 13.39 -8.72
N LEU A 26 -13.11 12.92 -8.51
CA LEU A 26 -12.68 12.34 -7.23
C LEU A 26 -12.27 13.40 -6.18
N GLY A 27 -12.19 14.69 -6.54
CA GLY A 27 -11.83 15.78 -5.62
C GLY A 27 -10.34 15.86 -5.24
N LEU A 28 -9.43 15.24 -5.99
CA LEU A 28 -7.99 15.22 -5.65
C LEU A 28 -7.21 16.47 -6.08
N CYS A 29 -7.67 17.15 -7.14
CA CYS A 29 -7.03 18.32 -7.72
C CYS A 29 -8.04 19.47 -7.83
N ALA A 30 -7.64 20.68 -7.44
CA ALA A 30 -8.43 21.88 -7.63
C ALA A 30 -8.41 22.34 -9.11
N ALA A 31 -9.29 23.28 -9.47
CA ALA A 31 -9.36 23.83 -10.83
C ALA A 31 -8.03 24.50 -11.27
N ASP A 32 -7.23 25.01 -10.31
CA ASP A 32 -5.97 25.73 -10.52
C ASP A 32 -4.72 24.82 -10.60
N ASN A 33 -4.88 23.53 -10.94
CA ASN A 33 -3.80 22.51 -10.98
C ASN A 33 -2.99 22.34 -9.68
N LYS A 34 -3.43 22.97 -8.59
CA LYS A 34 -2.92 22.78 -7.24
C LYS A 34 -3.65 21.65 -6.53
N TYR A 35 -3.02 21.11 -5.50
CA TYR A 35 -3.65 20.14 -4.61
C TYR A 35 -4.90 20.75 -3.98
N ALA A 36 -5.96 19.94 -3.81
CA ALA A 36 -7.16 20.40 -3.14
C ALA A 36 -6.81 20.86 -1.72
N GLU A 37 -7.33 22.02 -1.32
CA GLU A 37 -7.20 22.53 0.05
C GLU A 37 -7.62 21.43 1.05
N PRO A 38 -6.98 21.35 2.23
CA PRO A 38 -7.23 20.31 3.23
C PRO A 38 -8.63 20.42 3.81
N SER A 39 -9.59 19.89 3.07
CA SER A 39 -10.99 19.78 3.47
C SER A 39 -11.15 18.46 4.22
N GLY A 40 -11.67 18.51 5.45
CA GLY A 40 -11.96 17.31 6.23
C GLY A 40 -12.88 16.32 5.49
N GLN A 41 -13.71 16.83 4.56
CA GLN A 41 -14.57 16.03 3.69
C GLN A 41 -13.79 15.14 2.73
N LEU A 42 -12.66 15.61 2.16
CA LEU A 42 -11.82 14.80 1.28
C LEU A 42 -11.14 13.65 2.05
N ILE A 43 -10.59 13.95 3.23
CA ILE A 43 -9.97 12.95 4.10
C ILE A 43 -10.99 11.89 4.52
N LEU A 44 -12.19 12.33 4.92
CA LEU A 44 -13.29 11.42 5.27
C LEU A 44 -13.72 10.55 4.08
N ALA A 45 -13.81 11.12 2.88
CA ALA A 45 -14.17 10.37 1.67
C ALA A 45 -13.13 9.31 1.30
N LEU A 46 -11.84 9.64 1.39
CA LEU A 46 -10.73 8.70 1.14
C LEU A 46 -10.66 7.60 2.20
N ALA A 47 -10.82 7.95 3.48
CA ALA A 47 -10.89 6.99 4.57
C ALA A 47 -12.12 6.06 4.44
N GLY A 48 -13.28 6.61 4.07
CA GLY A 48 -14.48 5.84 3.77
C GLY A 48 -14.28 4.89 2.59
N ALA A 49 -13.64 5.34 1.51
CA ALA A 49 -13.30 4.50 0.36
C ALA A 49 -12.35 3.35 0.75
N ALA A 50 -11.34 3.62 1.58
CA ALA A 50 -10.44 2.60 2.11
C ALA A 50 -11.20 1.55 2.96
N ALA A 51 -12.09 2.00 3.85
CA ALA A 51 -12.88 1.13 4.71
C ALA A 51 -13.84 0.22 3.90
N VAL A 52 -14.55 0.79 2.92
CA VAL A 52 -15.44 0.03 2.03
C VAL A 52 -14.64 -1.01 1.23
N ARG A 53 -13.43 -0.67 0.78
CA ARG A 53 -12.55 -1.59 0.03
C ARG A 53 -12.00 -2.70 0.91
N LEU A 54 -11.63 -2.39 2.15
CA LEU A 54 -11.23 -3.39 3.14
C LEU A 54 -12.38 -4.37 3.42
N PHE A 55 -13.59 -3.86 3.61
CA PHE A 55 -14.78 -4.70 3.80
C PHE A 55 -15.03 -5.60 2.59
N GLN A 56 -14.97 -5.05 1.37
CA GLN A 56 -15.14 -5.83 0.14
C GLN A 56 -14.02 -6.88 -0.04
N LEU A 57 -12.79 -6.57 0.39
CA LEU A 57 -11.66 -7.49 0.33
C LEU A 57 -11.88 -8.69 1.24
N THR A 58 -12.30 -8.48 2.49
CA THR A 58 -12.61 -9.56 3.44
C THR A 58 -13.72 -10.46 2.90
N LEU A 59 -14.79 -9.89 2.35
CA LEU A 59 -15.87 -10.67 1.75
C LEU A 59 -15.38 -11.50 0.56
N THR A 60 -14.57 -10.92 -0.32
CA THR A 60 -14.08 -11.60 -1.53
C THR A 60 -13.10 -12.72 -1.18
N PHE A 61 -12.22 -12.51 -0.21
CA PHE A 61 -11.25 -13.52 0.24
C PHE A 61 -11.92 -14.77 0.86
N GLY A 62 -13.11 -14.60 1.45
CA GLY A 62 -13.90 -15.72 1.97
C GLY A 62 -14.64 -16.54 0.91
N THR A 63 -14.73 -16.08 -0.33
CA THR A 63 -15.45 -16.79 -1.40
C THR A 63 -14.57 -17.81 -2.12
N LYS A 64 -15.18 -18.86 -2.69
CA LYS A 64 -14.49 -19.89 -3.49
C LYS A 64 -14.14 -19.42 -4.91
N CYS A 65 -13.83 -18.14 -5.08
CA CYS A 65 -13.49 -17.55 -6.38
C CYS A 65 -11.99 -17.25 -6.44
N PRO A 66 -11.30 -17.58 -7.55
CA PRO A 66 -9.91 -17.16 -7.73
C PRO A 66 -9.85 -15.64 -7.88
N ALA A 67 -9.30 -14.96 -6.86
CA ALA A 67 -9.17 -13.51 -6.83
C ALA A 67 -7.79 -13.10 -6.28
N GLY A 68 -7.26 -11.98 -6.78
CA GLY A 68 -5.98 -11.43 -6.31
C GLY A 68 -6.16 -10.47 -5.13
N LEU A 69 -5.25 -10.56 -4.15
CA LEU A 69 -5.20 -9.67 -2.98
C LEU A 69 -4.31 -8.43 -3.18
N PHE A 70 -3.44 -8.43 -4.19
CA PHE A 70 -2.47 -7.37 -4.44
C PHE A 70 -3.14 -6.03 -4.79
N VAL A 71 -3.93 -5.98 -5.86
CA VAL A 71 -4.57 -4.74 -6.34
C VAL A 71 -5.47 -4.05 -5.28
N PRO A 72 -6.35 -4.76 -4.54
CA PRO A 72 -7.18 -4.10 -3.52
C PRO A 72 -6.36 -3.57 -2.35
N SER A 73 -5.31 -4.29 -1.93
CA SER A 73 -4.43 -3.87 -0.83
C SER A 73 -3.58 -2.65 -1.22
N LEU A 74 -3.12 -2.57 -2.48
CA LEU A 74 -2.51 -1.36 -3.05
C LEU A 74 -3.42 -0.15 -2.94
N PHE A 75 -4.68 -0.32 -3.34
CA PHE A 75 -5.64 0.77 -3.34
C PHE A 75 -5.91 1.28 -1.91
N ILE A 76 -6.09 0.37 -0.95
CA ILE A 76 -6.30 0.72 0.46
C ILE A 76 -5.09 1.51 0.98
N GLY A 77 -3.86 1.03 0.74
CA GLY A 77 -2.65 1.74 1.15
C GLY A 77 -2.45 3.08 0.42
N ALA A 78 -2.84 3.19 -0.85
CA ALA A 78 -2.80 4.44 -1.60
C ALA A 78 -3.75 5.49 -1.01
N CYS A 79 -4.97 5.10 -0.64
CA CYS A 79 -5.92 5.98 0.03
C CYS A 79 -5.39 6.45 1.39
N LEU A 80 -4.85 5.54 2.21
CA LEU A 80 -4.29 5.89 3.53
C LEU A 80 -3.06 6.79 3.41
N GLY A 81 -2.15 6.49 2.46
CA GLY A 81 -0.99 7.34 2.18
C GLY A 81 -1.39 8.72 1.67
N ARG A 82 -2.41 8.82 0.81
CA ARG A 82 -2.95 10.11 0.34
C ARG A 82 -3.60 10.90 1.48
N CYS A 83 -4.35 10.25 2.38
CA CYS A 83 -4.87 10.89 3.59
C CYS A 83 -3.75 11.50 4.45
N MET A 84 -2.65 10.76 4.63
CA MET A 84 -1.49 11.24 5.37
C MET A 84 -0.79 12.41 4.66
N GLY A 85 -0.67 12.36 3.33
CA GLY A 85 -0.10 13.46 2.54
C GLY A 85 -0.92 14.75 2.64
N VAL A 86 -2.25 14.68 2.58
CA VAL A 86 -3.14 15.85 2.76
C VAL A 86 -3.10 16.36 4.20
N ALA A 87 -3.04 15.47 5.19
CA ALA A 87 -2.88 15.87 6.60
C ALA A 87 -1.55 16.60 6.84
N MET A 88 -0.48 16.14 6.19
CA MET A 88 0.84 16.78 6.26
C MET A 88 0.85 18.16 5.59
N GLN A 89 0.15 18.33 4.46
CA GLN A 89 -0.05 19.65 3.85
C GLN A 89 -0.79 20.60 4.79
N ALA A 90 -1.86 20.14 5.44
CA ALA A 90 -2.61 20.93 6.41
C ALA A 90 -1.74 21.37 7.60
N ALA A 91 -0.85 20.49 8.07
CA ALA A 91 0.08 20.80 9.16
C ALA A 91 1.13 21.84 8.75
N ASN A 92 1.65 21.77 7.51
CA ASN A 92 2.68 22.69 7.02
C ASN A 92 2.13 24.11 6.75
N SER A 93 0.82 24.25 6.46
CA SER A 93 0.17 25.56 6.33
C SER A 93 0.09 26.33 7.66
N GLY A 94 0.14 25.64 8.81
CA GLY A 94 0.00 26.24 10.14
C GLY A 94 1.32 26.63 10.82
N HIS A 95 2.40 25.89 10.55
CA HIS A 95 3.77 26.21 10.97
C HIS A 95 4.69 25.84 9.81
N SER A 96 5.53 26.76 9.34
CA SER A 96 6.52 26.54 8.28
C SER A 96 7.65 25.62 8.77
N LEU A 97 7.30 24.37 9.06
CA LEU A 97 8.19 23.38 9.66
C LEU A 97 9.01 22.66 8.59
N PHE A 98 8.52 22.62 7.35
CA PHE A 98 9.21 22.06 6.21
C PHE A 98 9.34 23.08 5.06
N PRO A 99 10.57 23.33 4.56
CA PRO A 99 10.83 24.28 3.47
C PRO A 99 10.51 23.73 2.07
N GLN A 100 10.08 22.47 1.94
CA GLN A 100 9.78 21.83 0.65
C GLN A 100 8.27 21.58 0.49
N ASP A 101 7.81 21.72 -0.75
CA ASP A 101 6.44 21.41 -1.14
C ASP A 101 6.13 19.93 -0.91
N VAL A 102 5.09 19.66 -0.11
CA VAL A 102 4.67 18.29 0.23
C VAL A 102 3.86 17.72 -0.93
N GLU A 103 4.45 16.79 -1.67
CA GLU A 103 3.79 16.10 -2.78
C GLU A 103 3.01 14.87 -2.29
N PRO A 104 1.66 14.88 -2.33
CA PRO A 104 0.85 13.83 -1.75
C PRO A 104 0.85 12.54 -2.61
N GLY A 105 1.29 12.63 -3.87
CA GLY A 105 1.49 11.48 -4.76
C GLY A 105 2.50 10.50 -4.18
N VAL A 106 3.67 10.99 -3.74
CA VAL A 106 4.73 10.16 -3.14
C VAL A 106 4.25 9.46 -1.87
N TYR A 107 3.52 10.16 -1.00
CA TYR A 107 2.95 9.54 0.22
C TYR A 107 1.94 8.43 -0.10
N SER A 108 1.15 8.59 -1.15
CA SER A 108 0.22 7.54 -1.60
C SER A 108 0.94 6.29 -2.09
N MET A 109 2.07 6.44 -2.80
CA MET A 109 2.87 5.31 -3.26
C MET A 109 3.54 4.57 -2.09
N VAL A 110 4.13 5.31 -1.15
CA VAL A 110 4.78 4.72 0.05
C VAL A 110 3.75 4.00 0.91
N GLY A 111 2.56 4.58 1.12
CA GLY A 111 1.46 3.93 1.83
C GLY A 111 0.95 2.67 1.14
N ALA A 112 0.84 2.68 -0.19
CA ALA A 112 0.47 1.51 -0.98
C ALA A 112 1.48 0.37 -0.82
N ALA A 113 2.77 0.68 -0.87
CA ALA A 113 3.85 -0.28 -0.68
C ALA A 113 3.86 -0.83 0.75
N ALA A 114 3.70 0.02 1.77
CA ALA A 114 3.71 -0.38 3.17
C ALA A 114 2.56 -1.35 3.52
N VAL A 115 1.32 -1.04 3.11
CA VAL A 115 0.17 -1.92 3.37
C VAL A 115 0.32 -3.26 2.66
N LEU A 116 0.74 -3.26 1.40
CA LEU A 116 1.01 -4.50 0.69
C LEU A 116 2.11 -5.34 1.34
N GLY A 117 3.24 -4.71 1.67
CA GLY A 117 4.38 -5.37 2.28
C GLY A 117 4.02 -5.99 3.63
N GLY A 118 3.17 -5.32 4.42
CA GLY A 118 2.65 -5.83 5.69
C GLY A 118 1.70 -7.02 5.51
N VAL A 119 0.79 -7.00 4.54
CA VAL A 119 -0.19 -8.08 4.32
C VAL A 119 0.46 -9.32 3.71
N CYS A 120 1.30 -9.13 2.68
CA CYS A 120 1.84 -10.24 1.89
C CYS A 120 3.20 -10.73 2.35
N ARG A 121 3.93 -9.99 3.21
CA ARG A 121 5.32 -10.29 3.65
C ARG A 121 6.37 -10.37 2.53
N VAL A 122 6.01 -9.97 1.31
CA VAL A 122 6.92 -9.90 0.17
C VAL A 122 7.55 -8.51 0.14
N THR A 123 8.85 -8.42 0.43
CA THR A 123 9.56 -7.13 0.57
C THR A 123 10.35 -6.75 -0.67
N ILE A 124 11.32 -7.56 -1.08
CA ILE A 124 12.27 -7.21 -2.15
C ILE A 124 11.58 -7.08 -3.52
N SER A 125 10.82 -8.11 -3.91
CA SER A 125 10.11 -8.15 -5.19
C SER A 125 9.07 -7.04 -5.30
N LEU A 126 8.41 -6.70 -4.19
CA LEU A 126 7.43 -5.63 -4.14
C LEU A 126 8.07 -4.25 -4.36
N VAL A 127 9.20 -3.99 -3.69
CA VAL A 127 9.95 -2.74 -3.89
C VAL A 127 10.43 -2.64 -5.34
N ALA A 128 10.92 -3.73 -5.93
CA ALA A 128 11.31 -3.75 -7.34
C ALA A 128 10.15 -3.37 -8.28
N ILE A 129 8.96 -3.96 -8.09
CA ILE A 129 7.76 -3.63 -8.88
C ILE A 129 7.40 -2.14 -8.73
N MET A 130 7.45 -1.60 -7.50
CA MET A 130 7.14 -0.19 -7.26
C MET A 130 8.14 0.77 -7.91
N LEU A 131 9.41 0.41 -7.96
CA LEU A 131 10.45 1.19 -8.62
C LEU A 131 10.24 1.23 -10.14
N GLU A 132 9.93 0.09 -10.74
CA GLU A 132 9.59 0.00 -12.17
C GLU A 132 8.34 0.85 -12.49
N LEU A 133 7.32 0.80 -11.65
CA LEU A 133 6.09 1.59 -11.84
C LEU A 133 6.29 3.09 -11.63
N THR A 134 7.18 3.49 -10.73
CA THR A 134 7.44 4.91 -10.41
C THR A 134 8.47 5.53 -11.36
N GLY A 135 9.30 4.72 -12.03
CA GLY A 135 10.24 5.19 -13.06
C GLY A 135 11.41 6.02 -12.54
N GLY A 136 11.62 6.07 -11.21
CA GLY A 136 12.66 6.87 -10.56
C GLY A 136 13.32 6.14 -9.38
N MET A 137 14.64 5.96 -9.43
CA MET A 137 15.41 5.26 -8.38
C MET A 137 15.65 6.09 -7.12
N THR A 138 15.36 7.40 -7.15
CA THR A 138 15.68 8.34 -6.07
C THR A 138 14.96 8.00 -4.76
N TYR A 139 13.79 7.37 -4.82
CA TYR A 139 12.97 7.07 -3.65
C TYR A 139 13.14 5.62 -3.13
N ILE A 140 14.14 4.87 -3.58
CA ILE A 140 14.27 3.46 -3.16
C ILE A 140 14.44 3.26 -1.65
N VAL A 141 15.24 4.12 -1.01
CA VAL A 141 15.56 4.02 0.42
C VAL A 141 14.31 4.20 1.31
N PRO A 142 13.49 5.27 1.16
CA PRO A 142 12.30 5.43 1.98
C PRO A 142 11.25 4.34 1.75
N PHE A 143 11.11 3.82 0.52
CA PHE A 143 10.20 2.70 0.25
C PHE A 143 10.64 1.42 0.96
N MET A 144 11.93 1.08 0.88
CA MET A 144 12.47 -0.10 1.55
C MET A 144 12.31 -0.01 3.07
N LEU A 145 12.59 1.16 3.64
CA LEU A 145 12.42 1.40 5.07
C LEU A 145 10.94 1.25 5.50
N ALA A 146 10.01 1.85 4.77
CA ALA A 146 8.59 1.77 5.07
C ALA A 146 8.06 0.34 5.01
N VAL A 147 8.44 -0.41 3.97
CA VAL A 147 8.05 -1.82 3.80
C VAL A 147 8.68 -2.70 4.88
N LEU A 148 9.94 -2.45 5.26
CA LEU A 148 10.60 -3.20 6.33
C LEU A 148 9.92 -2.96 7.68
N ILE A 149 9.60 -1.71 8.01
CA ILE A 149 8.87 -1.37 9.25
C ILE A 149 7.49 -2.04 9.23
N ALA A 150 6.77 -1.98 8.11
CA ALA A 150 5.47 -2.64 7.98
C ALA A 150 5.57 -4.16 8.17
N LYS A 151 6.61 -4.80 7.62
CA LYS A 151 6.89 -6.22 7.84
C LYS A 151 7.22 -6.50 9.31
N MET A 152 8.14 -5.77 9.93
CA MET A 152 8.50 -5.97 11.33
C MET A 152 7.29 -5.84 12.27
N VAL A 153 6.49 -4.78 12.08
CA VAL A 153 5.26 -4.58 12.85
C VAL A 153 4.32 -5.74 12.63
N GLY A 154 4.09 -6.13 11.37
CA GLY A 154 3.18 -7.23 11.14
C GLY A 154 3.72 -8.57 11.71
N ASP A 155 5.03 -8.85 11.64
CA ASP A 155 5.60 -10.16 12.01
C ASP A 155 5.43 -10.37 13.53
N LEU A 156 5.34 -9.27 14.28
CA LEU A 156 5.01 -9.27 15.70
C LEU A 156 3.56 -9.70 15.99
N PHE A 157 2.61 -9.44 15.08
CA PHE A 157 1.18 -9.70 15.30
C PHE A 157 0.67 -10.97 14.61
N SER A 158 1.14 -11.26 13.40
CA SER A 158 0.60 -12.34 12.57
C SER A 158 1.57 -12.74 11.46
N GLU A 159 1.43 -13.98 10.97
CA GLU A 159 2.12 -14.44 9.77
C GLU A 159 1.57 -13.78 8.49
N GLY A 160 2.24 -14.01 7.36
CA GLY A 160 1.74 -13.57 6.07
C GLY A 160 0.42 -14.25 5.72
N ILE A 161 -0.44 -13.54 4.98
CA ILE A 161 -1.75 -14.10 4.61
C ILE A 161 -1.64 -15.39 3.79
N TYR A 162 -0.58 -15.51 2.99
CA TYR A 162 -0.31 -16.70 2.17
C TYR A 162 0.15 -17.89 3.02
N ASP A 163 1.04 -17.66 3.99
CA ASP A 163 1.53 -18.70 4.90
C ASP A 163 0.39 -19.21 5.78
N LEU A 164 -0.38 -18.29 6.36
CA LEU A 164 -1.58 -18.62 7.14
C LEU A 164 -2.60 -19.43 6.32
N TYR A 165 -2.79 -19.09 5.05
CA TYR A 165 -3.71 -19.82 4.18
C TYR A 165 -3.25 -21.25 3.90
N ILE A 166 -1.94 -21.47 3.75
CA ILE A 166 -1.35 -22.81 3.57
C ILE A 166 -1.58 -23.66 4.82
N VAL A 167 -1.32 -23.11 6.01
CA VAL A 167 -1.54 -23.77 7.30
C VAL A 167 -3.02 -24.12 7.49
N LEU A 168 -3.92 -23.19 7.20
CA LEU A 168 -5.38 -23.41 7.29
C LEU A 168 -5.89 -24.50 6.34
N LYS A 169 -5.22 -24.71 5.20
CA LYS A 169 -5.55 -25.79 4.26
C LYS A 169 -4.90 -27.12 4.59
N GLY A 170 -3.94 -27.15 5.52
CA GLY A 170 -3.20 -28.35 5.88
C GLY A 170 -2.31 -28.87 4.75
N TYR A 171 -1.83 -28.00 3.86
CA TYR A 171 -0.89 -28.42 2.82
C TYR A 171 0.50 -28.67 3.42
N PRO A 172 1.18 -29.77 3.07
CA PRO A 172 2.55 -30.01 3.52
C PRO A 172 3.49 -29.02 2.79
N PHE A 173 3.88 -27.95 3.49
CA PHE A 173 4.82 -26.94 3.00
C PHE A 173 6.09 -26.98 3.85
N LEU A 174 7.23 -27.12 3.18
CA LEU A 174 8.54 -27.09 3.82
C LEU A 174 9.01 -25.64 3.86
N GLN A 175 9.07 -25.05 5.05
CA GLN A 175 9.60 -23.71 5.25
C GLN A 175 11.12 -23.71 5.02
N GLU A 176 11.66 -22.59 4.52
CA GLU A 176 13.09 -22.40 4.27
C GLU A 176 13.87 -22.21 5.59
N GLU A 177 13.22 -21.74 6.66
CA GLU A 177 13.87 -21.53 7.95
C GLU A 177 14.22 -22.85 8.63
N LEU A 178 15.52 -23.14 8.62
CA LEU A 178 16.16 -24.22 9.34
C LEU A 178 16.05 -23.93 10.85
N SER A 179 15.03 -24.45 11.53
CA SER A 179 15.03 -24.49 12.99
C SER A 179 16.32 -25.19 13.44
N THR A 180 17.16 -24.51 14.22
CA THR A 180 18.53 -24.89 14.58
C THR A 180 18.62 -26.09 15.55
N THR A 181 17.66 -27.00 15.50
CA THR A 181 17.64 -28.22 16.31
C THR A 181 17.17 -29.39 15.44
N PHE A 182 17.99 -29.78 14.46
CA PHE A 182 17.90 -31.11 13.85
C PHE A 182 18.40 -32.13 14.88
N GLN A 183 17.52 -32.54 15.80
CA GLN A 183 17.78 -33.69 16.66
C GLN A 183 17.22 -35.00 16.07
N GLU A 184 16.34 -34.89 15.07
CA GLU A 184 15.79 -36.02 14.33
C GLU A 184 16.81 -36.51 13.29
N ARG A 185 17.15 -37.80 13.32
CA ARG A 185 18.01 -38.40 12.30
C ARG A 185 17.17 -38.70 11.06
N CYS A 186 17.78 -38.75 9.88
CA CYS A 186 17.08 -39.21 8.67
C CYS A 186 16.45 -40.59 8.83
N CYS A 187 16.97 -41.42 9.75
CA CYS A 187 16.42 -42.73 10.10
C CYS A 187 15.11 -42.68 10.89
N ASP A 188 14.76 -41.55 11.53
CA ASP A 188 13.52 -41.38 12.30
C ASP A 188 12.35 -40.93 11.40
N VAL A 189 12.67 -40.48 10.17
CA VAL A 189 11.71 -40.02 9.14
C VAL A 189 11.38 -41.12 8.12
N MET A 190 12.21 -42.17 8.01
CA MET A 190 12.03 -43.34 7.12
C MET A 190 11.29 -44.48 7.81
#